data_AF-A0A817LC10-F1
#
_entry.id   AF-A0A817LC10-F1
#
_cell.length_a   1.000
_cell.length_b   1.000
_cell.length_c   1.000
_cell.angle_alpha   90.00
_cell.angle_beta   90.00
_cell.angle_gamma   90.00
#
_symmetry.space_group_name_H-M   'P 1'
#
loop_
_entity.id
_entity.type
_entity.pdbx_description
1 polymer ?
#
loop_
_entity_poly.entity_id
_entity_poly.type
_entity_poly.pdbx_seq_one_letter_code
_entity_poly.pdbx_strand_id
1 'polypeptide(L)'
;MGSAFINALQPNTLYSFNLTCVGTDKTVTLNIRTDFGRPLAPQNITVRLNSKRLRIAWSSPFLPAGPISNYKLTIDQQSPIENISNSQLSYDMTEDYVFGQKHEFFLEACNKNRKNYSLCSNPTYGRTIFFMPMPITPAQNTNDILKRF
;
A
#
# COMPACT_ATOMS: atom_id res chain seq x y z
N MET A 1 -16.27 -25.29 34.31
CA MET A 1 -14.99 -24.97 33.63
C MET A 1 -14.83 -23.46 33.64
N GLY A 2 -13.71 -22.94 34.14
CA GLY A 2 -13.43 -21.50 34.07
C GLY A 2 -12.86 -21.12 32.71
N SER A 3 -13.20 -19.94 32.21
CA SER A 3 -12.61 -19.36 31.01
C SER A 3 -12.17 -17.93 31.31
N ALA A 4 -11.11 -17.48 30.63
CA ALA A 4 -10.61 -16.12 30.70
C ALA A 4 -10.46 -15.58 29.28
N PHE A 5 -10.80 -14.32 29.07
CA PHE A 5 -10.63 -13.63 27.80
C PHE A 5 -9.55 -12.56 27.95
N ILE A 6 -8.52 -12.64 27.11
CA ILE A 6 -7.37 -11.74 27.12
C ILE A 6 -7.38 -10.96 25.81
N ASN A 7 -7.39 -9.63 25.91
CA ASN A 7 -7.45 -8.71 24.77
C ASN A 7 -6.20 -7.83 24.71
N ALA A 8 -6.15 -6.92 23.74
CA ALA A 8 -5.06 -5.96 23.53
C ALA A 8 -3.66 -6.58 23.36
N LEU A 9 -3.59 -7.83 22.90
CA LEU A 9 -2.34 -8.49 22.55
C LEU A 9 -1.81 -8.02 21.20
N GLN A 10 -0.49 -7.98 21.05
CA GLN A 10 0.14 -7.65 19.77
C GLN A 10 -0.15 -8.75 18.73
N PRO A 11 -0.43 -8.39 17.47
CA PRO A 11 -0.64 -9.35 16.40
C PRO A 11 0.64 -10.12 16.07
N ASN A 12 0.50 -11.32 15.50
CA ASN A 12 1.61 -12.19 15.09
C ASN A 12 2.70 -12.37 16.16
N THR A 13 2.30 -12.41 17.43
CA THR A 13 3.22 -12.43 18.58
C THR A 13 2.99 -13.71 19.39
N LEU A 14 4.08 -14.38 19.77
CA LEU A 14 4.02 -15.57 20.62
C LEU A 14 3.97 -15.15 22.09
N TYR A 15 2.87 -15.50 22.77
CA TYR A 15 2.71 -15.30 24.19
C TYR A 15 2.82 -16.64 24.93
N SER A 16 3.40 -16.60 26.13
CA SER A 16 3.47 -17.72 27.06
C SER A 16 2.61 -17.42 28.28
N PHE A 17 1.64 -18.28 28.56
CA PHE A 17 0.71 -18.15 29.67
C PHE A 17 0.96 -19.26 30.69
N ASN A 18 1.19 -18.89 31.94
CA ASN A 18 1.31 -19.85 33.05
C ASN A 18 -0.01 -19.91 33.81
N LEU A 19 -0.62 -21.09 33.82
CA LEU A 19 -1.84 -21.39 34.53
C LEU A 19 -1.49 -22.16 35.81
N THR A 20 -1.62 -21.51 36.95
CA THR A 20 -1.40 -22.10 38.27
C THR A 20 -2.72 -22.46 38.92
N CYS A 21 -2.87 -23.69 39.40
CA CYS A 21 -4.06 -24.08 40.14
C CYS A 21 -3.95 -23.59 41.59
N VAL A 22 -4.89 -22.75 42.02
CA VAL A 22 -4.90 -22.15 43.36
C VAL A 22 -4.95 -23.26 44.42
N GLY A 23 -4.08 -23.18 45.43
CA GLY A 23 -3.96 -24.18 46.50
C GLY A 23 -3.09 -25.39 46.14
N THR A 24 -2.40 -25.37 44.99
CA THR A 24 -1.43 -26.40 44.59
C THR A 24 -0.23 -25.78 43.88
N ASP A 25 0.88 -26.52 43.77
CA ASP A 25 2.05 -26.11 42.98
C ASP A 25 1.94 -26.53 41.50
N LYS A 26 0.79 -27.06 41.08
CA LYS A 26 0.58 -27.52 39.70
C LYS A 26 0.47 -26.31 38.77
N THR A 27 1.39 -26.24 37.81
CA THR A 27 1.44 -25.20 36.79
C THR A 27 1.41 -25.83 35.40
N VAL A 28 0.67 -25.21 34.49
CA VAL A 28 0.67 -25.55 33.06
C VAL A 28 1.08 -24.32 32.26
N THR A 29 2.06 -24.49 31.37
CA THR A 29 2.49 -23.42 30.46
C THR A 29 1.86 -23.63 29.08
N LEU A 30 1.23 -22.58 28.54
CA LEU A 30 0.63 -22.56 27.21
C LEU A 30 1.35 -21.53 26.34
N ASN A 31 1.79 -21.95 25.16
CA ASN A 31 2.39 -21.08 24.17
C ASN A 31 1.40 -20.85 23.04
N ILE A 32 0.91 -19.62 22.89
CA ILE A 32 -0.14 -19.27 21.93
C ILE A 32 0.36 -18.10 21.08
N ARG A 33 0.39 -18.28 19.75
CA ARG A 33 0.64 -17.19 18.82
C ARG A 33 -0.68 -16.54 18.40
N THR A 34 -0.75 -15.23 18.60
CA THR A 34 -1.87 -14.39 18.14
C THR A 34 -2.01 -14.43 16.62
N ASP A 35 -3.20 -14.18 16.11
CA ASP A 35 -3.44 -14.12 14.66
C ASP A 35 -2.72 -12.91 14.04
N PHE A 36 -2.68 -12.86 12.71
CA PHE A 36 -2.10 -11.73 11.99
C PHE A 36 -2.96 -10.48 12.17
N GLY A 37 -2.31 -9.33 12.17
CA GLY A 37 -2.92 -8.02 12.32
C GLY A 37 -2.93 -7.23 11.02
N ARG A 38 -3.37 -5.98 11.11
CA ARG A 38 -3.25 -5.01 10.01
C ARG A 38 -1.78 -4.60 9.86
N PRO A 39 -1.19 -4.67 8.66
CA PRO A 39 0.09 -4.04 8.38
C PRO A 39 0.03 -2.53 8.61
N LEU A 40 1.19 -1.89 8.76
CA LEU A 40 1.31 -0.46 8.49
C LEU A 40 1.20 -0.17 6.99
N ALA A 41 1.05 1.11 6.66
CA ALA A 41 1.04 1.58 5.29
C ALA A 41 2.36 1.23 4.54
N PRO A 42 2.30 0.92 3.24
CA PRO A 42 3.48 0.82 2.38
C PRO A 42 4.33 2.10 2.42
N GLN A 43 5.63 1.96 2.14
CA GLN A 43 6.61 3.04 2.25
C GLN A 43 7.25 3.40 0.92
N ASN A 44 8.00 4.50 0.89
CA ASN A 44 8.82 4.91 -0.25
C ASN A 44 8.07 4.91 -1.60
N ILE A 45 6.84 5.42 -1.59
CA ILE A 45 6.03 5.49 -2.80
C ILE A 45 6.68 6.46 -3.79
N THR A 46 6.95 5.97 -4.99
CA THR A 46 7.50 6.75 -6.10
C THR A 46 6.60 6.61 -7.32
N VAL A 47 6.45 7.70 -8.05
CA VAL A 47 5.65 7.75 -9.28
C VAL A 47 6.57 8.19 -10.40
N ARG A 48 6.66 7.39 -11.46
CA ARG A 48 7.40 7.70 -12.68
C ARG A 48 6.46 7.66 -13.85
N LEU A 49 6.53 8.66 -14.71
CA LEU A 49 5.66 8.78 -15.88
C LEU A 49 6.48 9.01 -17.14
N ASN A 50 5.99 8.51 -18.26
CA ASN A 50 6.48 8.81 -19.60
C ASN A 50 5.28 8.85 -20.55
N SER A 51 5.48 9.09 -21.84
CA SER A 51 4.38 9.19 -22.82
C SER A 51 3.52 7.93 -22.99
N LYS A 52 3.89 6.79 -22.41
CA LYS A 52 3.22 5.49 -22.60
C LYS A 52 2.70 4.84 -21.33
N ARG A 53 3.23 5.20 -20.16
CA ARG A 53 2.85 4.57 -18.90
C ARG A 53 3.10 5.46 -17.69
N LEU A 54 2.31 5.19 -16.67
CA LEU A 54 2.52 5.61 -15.30
C LEU A 54 2.92 4.40 -14.46
N ARG A 55 4.05 4.51 -13.76
CA ARG A 55 4.57 3.47 -12.86
C ARG A 55 4.53 3.96 -11.42
N ILE A 56 3.78 3.27 -10.58
CA ILE A 56 3.74 3.47 -9.13
C ILE A 56 4.60 2.36 -8.53
N ALA A 57 5.62 2.71 -7.75
CA ALA A 57 6.46 1.76 -7.04
C ALA A 57 6.49 2.08 -5.55
N TRP A 58 6.61 1.06 -4.71
CA TRP A 58 6.59 1.19 -3.25
C TRP A 58 7.52 0.16 -2.61
N SER A 59 7.77 0.29 -1.32
CA SER A 59 8.39 -0.73 -0.49
C SER A 59 7.39 -1.31 0.51
N SER A 60 7.66 -2.54 0.94
CA SER A 60 6.87 -3.23 1.96
C SER A 60 6.74 -2.39 3.24
N PRO A 61 5.63 -2.52 4.00
CA PRO A 61 5.49 -1.87 5.30
C PRO A 61 6.61 -2.25 6.26
N PHE A 62 7.12 -1.27 7.01
CA PHE A 62 8.13 -1.52 8.05
C PHE A 62 7.66 -2.47 9.13
N LEU A 63 6.38 -2.39 9.51
CA LEU A 63 5.73 -3.34 10.42
C LEU A 63 4.60 -4.06 9.69
N PRO A 64 4.84 -5.29 9.20
CA PRO A 64 3.86 -6.01 8.40
C PRO A 64 2.80 -6.72 9.27
N ALA A 65 3.02 -6.88 10.58
CA ALA A 65 2.07 -7.51 11.52
C ALA A 65 1.55 -8.90 11.10
N GLY A 66 2.32 -9.61 10.27
CA GLY A 66 1.95 -10.85 9.59
C GLY A 66 2.61 -10.93 8.20
N PRO A 67 2.44 -12.04 7.48
CA PRO A 67 2.85 -12.13 6.09
C PRO A 67 1.87 -11.37 5.18
N ILE A 68 2.39 -10.40 4.41
CA ILE A 68 1.60 -9.68 3.41
C ILE A 68 1.00 -10.68 2.42
N SER A 69 -0.32 -10.65 2.25
CA SER A 69 -1.03 -11.48 1.28
C SER A 69 -1.08 -10.83 -0.10
N ASN A 70 -1.36 -9.54 -0.15
CA ASN A 70 -1.52 -8.76 -1.37
C ASN A 70 -1.47 -7.26 -1.07
N TYR A 71 -1.29 -6.47 -2.13
CA TYR A 71 -1.53 -5.03 -2.11
C TYR A 71 -2.87 -4.72 -2.77
N LYS A 72 -3.51 -3.65 -2.30
CA LYS A 72 -4.74 -3.13 -2.87
C LYS A 72 -4.50 -1.70 -3.33
N LEU A 73 -4.68 -1.48 -4.62
CA LEU A 73 -4.43 -0.19 -5.26
C LEU A 73 -5.72 0.32 -5.89
N THR A 74 -6.15 1.51 -5.52
CA THR A 74 -7.27 2.22 -6.13
C THR A 74 -6.71 3.44 -6.84
N ILE A 75 -7.05 3.62 -8.12
CA ILE A 75 -6.63 4.77 -8.94
C ILE A 75 -7.90 5.49 -9.38
N ASP A 76 -7.93 6.82 -9.29
CA ASP A 76 -9.00 7.71 -9.75
C ASP A 76 -10.41 7.29 -9.26
N GLN A 77 -10.48 6.82 -8.01
CA GLN A 77 -11.73 6.37 -7.37
C GLN A 77 -12.39 5.16 -8.05
N GLN A 78 -11.67 4.44 -8.91
CA GLN A 78 -12.14 3.21 -9.54
C GLN A 78 -12.12 2.03 -8.56
N SER A 79 -12.71 0.91 -8.99
CA SER A 79 -12.65 -0.34 -8.23
C SER A 79 -11.20 -0.72 -7.90
N PRO A 80 -10.91 -1.20 -6.68
CA PRO A 80 -9.57 -1.59 -6.30
C PRO A 80 -9.03 -2.72 -7.19
N ILE A 81 -7.75 -2.63 -7.53
CA ILE A 81 -7.02 -3.71 -8.19
C ILE A 81 -6.66 -4.74 -7.11
N GLU A 82 -7.30 -5.91 -7.16
CA GLU A 82 -7.20 -6.92 -6.09
C GLU A 82 -6.07 -7.94 -6.27
N ASN A 83 -5.47 -8.01 -7.46
CA ASN A 83 -4.52 -9.06 -7.85
C ASN A 83 -3.04 -8.65 -7.78
N ILE A 84 -2.68 -7.66 -6.97
CA ILE A 84 -1.29 -7.27 -6.79
C ILE A 84 -0.66 -8.18 -5.74
N SER A 85 0.19 -9.12 -6.17
CA SER A 85 0.82 -10.09 -5.29
C SER A 85 1.71 -9.40 -4.23
N ASN A 86 2.00 -10.11 -3.15
CA ASN A 86 2.91 -9.65 -2.10
C ASN A 86 4.36 -9.45 -2.56
N SER A 87 4.79 -10.12 -3.64
CA SER A 87 6.11 -9.94 -4.26
C SER A 87 6.17 -8.76 -5.23
N GLN A 88 5.02 -8.27 -5.68
CA GLN A 88 4.94 -7.15 -6.61
C GLN A 88 5.02 -5.82 -5.84
N LEU A 89 6.08 -5.06 -6.12
CA LEU A 89 6.38 -3.76 -5.50
C LEU A 89 6.24 -2.59 -6.47
N SER A 90 5.60 -2.83 -7.62
CA SER A 90 5.23 -1.79 -8.56
C SER A 90 4.02 -2.16 -9.40
N TYR A 91 3.29 -1.17 -9.85
CA TYR A 91 2.17 -1.28 -10.78
C TYR A 91 2.36 -0.31 -11.95
N ASP A 92 2.19 -0.82 -13.17
CA ASP A 92 2.25 -0.04 -14.40
C ASP A 92 0.82 0.14 -14.94
N MET A 93 0.37 1.39 -15.06
CA MET A 93 -0.87 1.78 -15.71
C MET A 93 -0.55 2.17 -17.16
N THR A 94 -1.09 1.42 -18.12
CA THR A 94 -0.83 1.58 -19.55
C THR A 94 -2.10 1.80 -20.38
N GLU A 95 -3.20 1.12 -20.04
CA GLU A 95 -4.41 1.12 -20.87
C GLU A 95 -5.21 2.41 -20.70
N ASP A 96 -5.52 2.79 -19.46
CA ASP A 96 -6.27 4.01 -19.14
C ASP A 96 -5.37 5.24 -18.92
N TYR A 97 -4.08 5.12 -19.24
CA TYR A 97 -3.10 6.17 -18.98
C TYR A 97 -3.12 7.24 -20.07
N VAL A 98 -3.36 8.49 -19.69
CA VAL A 98 -3.25 9.65 -20.56
C VAL A 98 -2.08 10.53 -20.12
N PHE A 99 -1.12 10.75 -21.01
CA PHE A 99 0.03 11.60 -20.69
C PHE A 99 -0.42 13.03 -20.35
N GLY A 100 0.07 13.55 -19.22
CA GLY A 100 -0.29 14.87 -18.72
C GLY A 100 -1.60 14.91 -17.92
N GLN A 101 -2.36 13.81 -17.83
CA GLN A 101 -3.49 13.72 -16.92
C GLN A 101 -3.02 13.55 -15.47
N LYS A 102 -3.72 14.23 -14.55
CA LYS A 102 -3.52 14.04 -13.12
C LYS A 102 -4.23 12.74 -12.70
N HIS A 103 -3.48 11.84 -12.07
CA HIS A 103 -4.01 10.62 -11.45
C HIS A 103 -3.81 10.66 -9.95
N GLU A 104 -4.81 10.21 -9.20
CA GLU A 104 -4.78 10.08 -7.75
C GLU A 104 -4.95 8.61 -7.36
N PHE A 105 -4.25 8.16 -6.34
CA PHE A 105 -4.32 6.76 -5.93
C PHE A 105 -4.19 6.55 -4.44
N PHE A 106 -4.73 5.42 -3.99
CA PHE A 106 -4.65 4.92 -2.63
C PHE A 106 -4.05 3.53 -2.63
N LEU A 107 -2.99 3.33 -1.86
CA LEU A 107 -2.29 2.06 -1.74
C LEU A 107 -2.37 1.51 -0.30
N GLU A 108 -2.84 0.27 -0.18
CA GLU A 108 -2.96 -0.47 1.09
C GLU A 108 -2.16 -1.78 1.00
N ALA A 109 -1.57 -2.22 2.12
CA ALA A 109 -1.04 -3.57 2.28
C ALA A 109 -2.01 -4.40 3.12
N CYS A 110 -2.28 -5.64 2.72
CA CYS A 110 -3.24 -6.49 3.40
C CYS A 110 -2.60 -7.80 3.87
N ASN A 111 -3.01 -8.24 5.06
CA ASN A 111 -2.79 -9.60 5.55
C ASN A 111 -4.11 -10.38 5.50
N LYS A 112 -4.03 -11.71 5.54
CA LYS A 112 -5.18 -12.59 5.75
C LYS A 112 -5.06 -13.32 7.07
N ASN A 113 -6.03 -13.13 7.96
CA ASN A 113 -6.06 -13.85 9.22
C ASN A 113 -6.48 -15.32 9.02
N ARG A 114 -6.51 -16.13 10.08
CA ARG A 114 -6.88 -17.56 10.00
C ARG A 114 -8.30 -17.82 9.47
N LYS A 115 -9.20 -16.84 9.55
CA LYS A 115 -10.57 -16.90 9.00
C LYS A 115 -10.65 -16.40 7.55
N ASN A 116 -9.51 -16.14 6.90
CA ASN A 116 -9.41 -15.59 5.55
C ASN A 116 -10.02 -14.18 5.41
N TYR A 117 -10.18 -13.44 6.51
CA TYR A 117 -10.57 -12.03 6.46
C TYR A 117 -9.36 -11.16 6.11
N SER A 118 -9.59 -10.22 5.20
CA SER A 118 -8.58 -9.24 4.79
C SER A 118 -8.43 -8.15 5.85
N LEU A 119 -7.19 -7.94 6.30
CA LEU A 119 -6.80 -6.93 7.28
C LEU A 119 -5.84 -5.94 6.61
N CYS A 120 -6.41 -4.90 6.01
CA CYS A 120 -5.63 -3.90 5.29
C CYS A 120 -5.15 -2.75 6.20
N SER A 121 -4.00 -2.20 5.85
CA SER A 121 -3.43 -1.00 6.44
C SER A 121 -4.33 0.23 6.20
N ASN A 122 -3.99 1.36 6.82
CA ASN A 122 -4.51 2.64 6.34
C ASN A 122 -4.03 2.90 4.90
N PRO A 123 -4.83 3.58 4.07
CA PRO A 123 -4.46 3.89 2.70
C PRO A 123 -3.36 4.95 2.66
N THR A 124 -2.39 4.74 1.78
CA THR A 124 -1.37 5.75 1.45
C THR A 124 -1.81 6.50 0.21
N TYR A 125 -2.03 7.81 0.35
CA TYR A 125 -2.39 8.66 -0.78
C TYR A 125 -1.16 9.00 -1.61
N GLY A 126 -1.31 8.95 -2.93
CA GLY A 126 -0.34 9.45 -3.88
C GLY A 126 -1.02 10.13 -5.06
N ARG A 127 -0.26 10.98 -5.77
CA ARG A 127 -0.72 11.70 -6.95
C ARG A 127 0.41 11.90 -7.96
N THR A 128 0.09 11.99 -9.24
CA THR A 128 1.06 12.44 -10.25
C THR A 128 1.33 13.92 -10.09
N ILE A 129 2.58 14.32 -10.34
CA ILE A 129 2.95 15.72 -10.51
C ILE A 129 2.79 16.09 -11.99
N PHE A 130 2.11 17.21 -12.22
CA PHE A 130 1.87 17.74 -13.55
C PHE A 130 3.07 18.55 -14.02
N PHE A 131 3.56 18.23 -15.22
CA PHE A 131 4.35 19.16 -16.02
C PHE A 131 3.77 19.15 -17.43
N MET A 132 2.91 20.11 -17.76
CA MET A 132 2.80 20.51 -19.16
C MET A 132 4.11 21.20 -19.53
N PRO A 133 4.96 20.66 -20.42
CA PRO A 133 5.88 21.54 -21.12
C PRO A 133 5.01 22.58 -21.84
N MET A 134 5.24 23.86 -21.57
CA MET A 134 4.59 24.90 -22.36
C MET A 134 4.81 24.58 -23.83
N PRO A 135 3.81 24.75 -24.72
CA PRO A 135 4.07 24.68 -26.14
C PRO A 135 5.19 25.68 -26.43
N ILE A 136 6.33 25.18 -26.89
CA ILE A 136 7.40 26.01 -27.43
C ILE A 136 6.75 26.67 -28.65
N THR A 137 6.30 27.91 -28.53
CA THR A 137 5.93 28.68 -29.71
C THR A 137 7.17 28.71 -30.59
N PRO A 138 7.09 28.28 -31.87
CA PRO A 138 8.18 28.51 -32.79
C PRO A 138 8.46 30.02 -32.78
N ALA A 139 9.72 30.41 -32.59
CA ALA A 139 10.11 31.80 -32.71
C ALA A 139 9.50 32.36 -34.01
N GLN A 140 8.72 33.45 -33.91
CA GLN A 140 8.31 34.15 -35.11
C GLN A 140 9.58 34.47 -35.89
N ASN A 141 9.65 33.93 -37.10
CA ASN A 141 10.75 34.12 -38.02
C ASN A 141 10.99 35.62 -38.14
N THR A 142 12.16 36.12 -37.75
CA THR A 142 12.54 37.55 -37.80
C THR A 142 12.63 38.10 -39.23
N ASN A 143 12.24 37.32 -40.24
CA ASN A 143 12.24 37.69 -41.65
C ASN A 143 10.99 38.48 -42.09
N ASP A 144 9.98 38.68 -41.23
CA ASP A 144 8.80 39.50 -41.56
C ASP A 144 8.95 41.00 -41.21
N ILE A 145 10.07 41.43 -40.63
CA ILE A 145 10.29 42.85 -40.25
C ILE A 145 10.97 43.67 -41.36
N LEU A 146 11.48 43.07 -42.44
CA LEU A 146 12.17 43.77 -43.53
C LEU A 146 11.36 43.95 -44.84
N LYS A 147 10.04 43.72 -44.84
CA LYS A 147 9.17 43.98 -46.01
C LYS A 147 8.25 45.21 -45.88
N ARG A 148 8.49 46.07 -44.89
CA ARG A 148 7.78 47.35 -44.73
C ARG A 148 8.74 48.50 -44.45
N PHE A 149 9.69 48.75 -45.35
CA PHE A 149 10.29 50.07 -45.56
C PHE A 149 10.70 50.18 -47.03
#